data_AF-H8X6B8-F1
#
_entry.id   AF-H8X6B8-F1
#
_cell.length_a   1.000
_cell.length_b   1.000
_cell.length_c   1.000
_cell.angle_alpha   90.00
_cell.angle_beta   90.00
_cell.angle_gamma   90.00
#
_symmetry.space_group_name_H-M   'P 1'
#
loop_
_entity.id
_entity.type
_entity.pdbx_description
1 polymer ?
#
loop_
_entity_poly.entity_id
_entity_poly.type
_entity_poly.pdbx_seq_one_letter_code
_entity_poly.pdbx_strand_id
1 'polypeptide(L)'
;MSRAEKNNKSYNATRFRKLLYSKLNSSKSSGLGGEFSLNRDNSDLMIHILYLSFIDELTTEASKNLTGPGSDGEITEQRIDAVKQKVMDRYKA
;
A
#
# COMPACT_ATOMS: atom_id res chain seq x y z
N MET A 1 8.77 3.98 29.48
CA MET A 1 8.63 4.04 28.01
C MET A 1 10.01 3.93 27.40
N SER A 2 10.27 2.85 26.66
CA SER A 2 11.59 2.60 26.07
C SER A 2 11.79 3.47 24.83
N ARG A 3 13.04 3.82 24.50
CA ARG A 3 13.38 4.59 23.29
C ARG A 3 12.83 3.98 21.99
N ALA A 4 12.47 2.69 21.97
CA ALA A 4 11.90 2.00 20.81
C ALA A 4 10.45 2.40 20.52
N GLU A 5 9.69 2.89 21.50
CA GLU A 5 8.31 3.38 21.29
C GLU A 5 8.27 4.77 20.62
N LYS A 6 9.42 5.47 20.55
CA LYS A 6 9.53 6.80 19.93
C LYS A 6 9.76 6.78 18.41
N ASN A 7 10.13 5.63 17.82
CA ASN A 7 10.20 5.48 16.36
C ASN A 7 8.81 5.12 15.79
N ASN A 8 7.81 5.89 16.20
CA ASN A 8 6.45 5.71 15.76
C ASN A 8 6.40 5.89 14.25
N LYS A 9 5.73 4.96 13.55
CA LYS A 9 5.51 4.94 12.10
C LYS A 9 4.80 6.22 11.68
N SER A 10 5.54 7.32 11.53
CA SER A 10 4.96 8.61 11.22
C SER A 10 4.70 8.67 9.73
N TYR A 11 3.42 8.76 9.39
CA TYR A 11 2.96 9.10 8.05
C TYR A 11 3.69 10.37 7.57
N ASN A 12 4.46 10.26 6.49
CA ASN A 12 5.15 11.40 5.90
C ASN A 12 4.28 11.97 4.76
N ALA A 13 3.40 12.91 5.12
CA ALA A 13 2.46 13.53 4.19
C ALA A 13 3.13 14.10 2.95
N THR A 14 4.25 14.81 3.11
CA THR A 14 4.97 15.44 1.99
C THR A 14 5.47 14.40 0.99
N ARG A 15 6.11 13.32 1.45
CA ARG A 15 6.62 12.26 0.57
C ARG A 15 5.48 11.48 -0.08
N PHE A 16 4.44 11.16 0.69
CA PHE A 16 3.31 10.40 0.18
C PHE A 16 2.51 11.18 -0.85
N ARG A 17 2.20 12.46 -0.60
CA ARG A 17 1.52 13.34 -1.56
C ARG A 17 2.32 13.50 -2.85
N LYS A 18 3.64 13.64 -2.78
CA LYS A 18 4.50 13.68 -3.99
C LYS A 18 4.41 12.40 -4.81
N LEU A 19 4.44 11.24 -4.14
CA LEU A 19 4.30 9.94 -4.81
C LEU A 19 2.91 9.79 -5.45
N LEU A 20 1.84 10.09 -4.69
CA LEU A 20 0.48 10.04 -5.20
C LEU A 20 0.30 10.97 -6.40
N TYR A 21 0.73 12.22 -6.29
CA TYR A 21 0.68 13.19 -7.39
C TYR A 21 1.41 12.66 -8.63
N SER A 22 2.61 12.10 -8.46
CA SER A 22 3.37 11.50 -9.57
C SER A 22 2.61 10.34 -10.20
N LYS A 23 2.03 9.44 -9.41
CA LYS A 23 1.29 8.27 -9.94
C LYS A 23 0.01 8.68 -10.66
N LEU A 24 -0.81 9.53 -10.03
CA LEU A 24 -2.09 9.99 -10.58
C LEU A 24 -1.93 10.83 -11.84
N ASN A 25 -0.90 11.68 -11.92
CA ASN A 25 -0.65 12.50 -13.10
C ASN A 25 0.24 11.81 -14.16
N SER A 26 0.88 10.68 -13.84
CA SER A 26 1.59 9.84 -14.83
C SER A 26 0.65 8.96 -15.65
N SER A 27 -0.53 8.62 -15.12
CA SER A 27 -1.57 7.97 -15.92
C SER A 27 -2.19 8.99 -16.86
N LYS A 28 -1.81 8.96 -18.13
CA LYS A 28 -2.44 9.71 -19.23
C LYS A 28 -3.87 9.18 -19.49
N SER A 29 -4.75 9.25 -18.50
CA SER A 29 -6.17 9.05 -18.68
C SER A 29 -6.74 10.35 -19.24
N SER A 30 -7.01 10.37 -20.54
CA SER A 30 -7.74 11.46 -21.20
C SER A 30 -9.17 11.65 -20.66
N GLY A 31 -9.66 10.71 -19.84
CA GLY A 31 -11.00 10.76 -19.24
C GLY A 31 -11.08 11.45 -17.87
N LEU A 32 -9.96 11.74 -17.22
CA LEU A 32 -9.91 12.46 -15.95
C LEU A 32 -9.35 13.86 -16.21
N GLY A 33 -10.20 14.75 -16.73
CA GLY A 33 -9.82 16.12 -17.06
C GLY A 33 -9.28 16.87 -15.82
N GLY A 34 -7.99 17.19 -15.84
CA GLY A 34 -7.35 18.10 -14.89
C GLY A 34 -6.20 17.47 -14.08
N GLU A 35 -5.27 18.34 -13.67
CA GLU A 35 -4.20 18.00 -12.72
C GLU A 35 -4.81 17.58 -11.37
N PHE A 36 -4.48 16.38 -10.89
CA PHE A 36 -5.03 15.89 -9.63
C PHE A 36 -4.39 16.64 -8.44
N SER A 37 -5.17 17.49 -7.79
CA SER A 37 -4.73 18.27 -6.60
C SER A 37 -5.16 17.57 -5.30
N LEU A 38 -4.18 17.19 -4.46
CA LEU A 38 -4.38 16.53 -3.16
C LEU A 38 -4.58 17.51 -1.98
N ASN A 39 -4.82 18.80 -2.24
CA ASN A 39 -4.51 19.85 -1.27
C ASN A 39 -5.62 20.24 -0.28
N ARG A 40 -6.80 19.59 -0.24
CA ARG A 40 -7.91 20.12 0.60
C ARG A 40 -8.50 19.22 1.70
N ASP A 41 -8.57 17.90 1.56
CA ASP A 41 -9.51 17.13 2.41
C ASP A 41 -8.92 15.94 3.19
N ASN A 42 -7.62 15.96 3.53
CA ASN A 42 -6.95 14.81 4.18
C ASN A 42 -7.13 13.47 3.43
N SER A 43 -7.50 13.50 2.15
CA SER A 43 -7.70 12.32 1.31
C SER A 43 -6.43 11.49 1.19
N ASP A 44 -5.27 12.12 1.33
CA ASP A 44 -3.97 11.48 1.43
C ASP A 44 -3.87 10.55 2.65
N LEU A 45 -4.46 10.92 3.80
CA LEU A 45 -4.53 10.03 4.96
C LEU A 45 -5.42 8.82 4.69
N MET A 46 -6.56 9.02 4.02
CA MET A 46 -7.46 7.91 3.67
C MET A 46 -6.78 6.92 2.72
N ILE A 47 -6.11 7.43 1.68
CA ILE A 47 -5.36 6.60 0.74
C ILE A 47 -4.20 5.89 1.46
N HIS A 48 -3.57 6.55 2.44
CA HIS A 48 -2.54 5.91 3.26
C HIS A 48 -3.08 4.77 4.12
N ILE A 49 -4.26 4.93 4.73
CA ILE A 49 -4.93 3.87 5.50
C ILE A 49 -5.30 2.69 4.61
N LEU A 50 -5.82 2.95 3.41
CA LEU A 50 -6.10 1.92 2.41
C LEU A 50 -4.83 1.16 2.02
N TYR A 51 -3.72 1.88 1.81
CA TYR A 51 -2.43 1.27 1.52
C TYR A 51 -1.94 0.38 2.67
N LEU A 52 -2.08 0.83 3.94
CA LEU A 52 -1.69 0.01 5.09
C LEU A 52 -2.56 -1.26 5.21
N SER A 53 -3.87 -1.13 4.97
CA SER A 53 -4.80 -2.27 4.98
C SER A 53 -4.44 -3.29 3.89
N PHE A 54 -4.11 -2.80 2.69
CA PHE A 54 -3.64 -3.64 1.59
C PHE A 54 -2.36 -4.40 1.95
N ILE A 55 -1.37 -3.73 2.56
CA ILE A 55 -0.13 -4.38 2.98
C ILE A 55 -0.38 -5.44 4.05
N ASP A 56 -1.26 -5.16 5.02
CA ASP A 56 -1.62 -6.12 6.08
C ASP A 56 -2.32 -7.38 5.53
N GLU A 57 -3.25 -7.20 4.59
CA GLU A 57 -3.88 -8.32 3.90
C GLU A 57 -2.88 -9.11 3.06
N LEU A 58 -1.98 -8.41 2.34
CA LEU A 58 -0.98 -9.04 1.50
C LEU A 58 -0.03 -9.92 2.31
N THR A 59 0.47 -9.41 3.44
CA THR A 59 1.35 -10.18 4.34
C THR A 59 0.60 -11.32 5.04
N THR A 60 -0.65 -11.10 5.43
CA THR A 60 -1.51 -12.13 6.02
C THR A 60 -1.79 -13.28 5.06
N GLU A 61 -2.08 -13.00 3.80
CA GLU A 61 -2.27 -14.06 2.79
C GLU A 61 -0.95 -14.74 2.43
N ALA A 62 0.14 -13.98 2.31
CA ALA A 62 1.45 -14.52 1.98
C ALA A 62 1.96 -15.47 3.06
N SER A 63 1.79 -15.12 4.34
CA SER A 63 2.17 -15.99 5.47
C SER A 63 1.37 -17.29 5.56
N LYS A 64 0.13 -17.30 5.05
CA LYS A 64 -0.72 -18.50 4.95
C LYS A 64 -0.43 -19.32 3.70
N ASN A 65 0.29 -18.76 2.73
CA ASN A 65 0.60 -19.43 1.49
C ASN A 65 1.89 -20.26 1.63
N LEU A 66 1.74 -21.58 1.66
CA LEU A 66 2.88 -22.51 1.72
C LEU A 66 3.50 -22.81 0.34
N THR A 67 3.00 -22.15 -0.72
CA THR A 67 3.51 -22.30 -2.08
C THR A 67 4.72 -21.40 -2.27
N GLY A 68 5.92 -21.97 -2.15
CA GLY A 68 7.20 -21.26 -2.28
C GLY A 68 8.13 -21.54 -1.09
N PRO A 69 9.42 -21.22 -1.24
CA PRO A 69 10.41 -21.44 -0.19
C PRO A 69 10.10 -20.59 1.04
N GLY A 70 10.60 -21.05 2.18
CA GLY A 70 10.42 -20.41 3.49
C GLY A 70 9.84 -21.36 4.53
N SER A 71 10.04 -21.01 5.80
CA SER A 71 9.45 -21.66 6.96
C SER A 71 7.97 -21.30 7.12
N ASP A 72 7.23 -22.03 7.96
CA ASP A 72 5.82 -21.73 8.23
C ASP A 72 5.66 -20.30 8.77
N GLY A 73 4.77 -19.52 8.13
CA GLY A 73 4.55 -18.11 8.47
C GLY A 73 5.59 -17.14 7.91
N GLU A 74 6.68 -17.63 7.30
CA GLU A 74 7.67 -16.76 6.66
C GLU A 74 7.11 -16.11 5.39
N ILE A 75 7.33 -14.81 5.26
CA ILE A 75 6.89 -14.02 4.11
C ILE A 75 8.07 -13.87 3.16
N THR A 76 8.03 -14.61 2.05
CA THR A 76 9.00 -14.52 0.96
C THR A 76 8.40 -13.85 -0.27
N GLU A 77 9.25 -13.35 -1.17
CA GLU A 77 8.82 -12.70 -2.40
C GLU A 77 7.92 -13.63 -3.24
N GLN A 78 8.26 -14.91 -3.38
CA GLN A 78 7.42 -15.86 -4.13
C GLN A 78 6.04 -16.06 -3.49
N ARG A 79 5.96 -16.10 -2.15
CA ARG A 79 4.68 -16.23 -1.44
C ARG A 79 3.81 -14.98 -1.60
N ILE A 80 4.43 -13.80 -1.61
CA ILE A 80 3.77 -12.53 -1.93
C ILE A 80 3.24 -12.57 -3.37
N ASP A 81 4.09 -12.91 -4.34
CA ASP A 81 3.72 -12.93 -5.76
C ASP A 81 2.56 -13.89 -6.04
N ALA A 82 2.55 -15.05 -5.38
CA ALA A 82 1.50 -16.05 -5.51
C ALA A 82 0.13 -15.57 -5.00
N VAL A 83 0.08 -14.66 -4.02
CA VAL A 83 -1.19 -14.13 -3.48
C VAL A 83 -1.53 -12.73 -3.97
N LYS A 84 -0.57 -12.01 -4.56
CA LYS A 84 -0.68 -10.60 -4.95
C LYS A 84 -1.92 -10.33 -5.80
N GLN A 85 -2.16 -11.14 -6.83
CA GLN A 85 -3.31 -10.92 -7.73
C GLN A 85 -4.65 -11.11 -7.00
N LYS A 86 -4.76 -12.14 -6.17
CA LYS A 86 -5.94 -12.41 -5.31
C LYS A 86 -6.24 -11.23 -4.39
N VAL A 87 -5.21 -10.66 -3.76
CA VAL A 87 -5.37 -9.49 -2.87
C VAL A 87 -5.75 -8.25 -3.68
N MET A 88 -5.07 -7.98 -4.79
CA MET A 88 -5.36 -6.84 -5.67
C MET A 88 -6.81 -6.84 -6.18
N ASP A 89 -7.38 -8.00 -6.48
CA ASP A 89 -8.74 -8.08 -7.01
C ASP A 89 -9.81 -7.69 -5.99
N ARG A 90 -9.52 -7.79 -4.68
CA ARG A 90 -10.39 -7.24 -3.61
C ARG A 90 -10.43 -5.71 -3.57
N TYR A 91 -9.37 -5.04 -4.04
CA TYR A 91 -9.24 -3.58 -4.03
C TYR A 91 -9.59 -2.92 -5.38
N LYS A 92 -9.91 -3.71 -6.40
CA LYS A 92 -10.38 -3.24 -7.71
C LYS A 92 -11.92 -3.21 -7.82
N ALA A 93 -12.63 -3.92 -6.93
CA ALA A 93 -14.09 -3.99 -6.88
C ALA A 93 -14.68 -2.72 -6.27
#